data_AF-E1WR04-F1
#
_entry.id   AF-E1WR04-F1
#
_cell.length_a   1.000
_cell.length_b   1.000
_cell.length_c   1.000
_cell.angle_alpha   90.00
_cell.angle_beta   90.00
_cell.angle_gamma   90.00
#
_symmetry.space_group_name_H-M   'P 1'
#
loop_
_entity.id
_entity.type
_entity.pdbx_description
1 polymer ?
#
loop_
_entity_poly.entity_id
_entity_poly.type
_entity_poly.pdbx_seq_one_letter_code
_entity_poly.pdbx_strand_id
1 'polypeptide(L)'
;MNNTLVKIIQSREDISDYLFHFTKGSNALKILETIISDRKIKDMKNNGYICFTEAPVTMLADMFKIFMNYDNPMFAPYGIGLKKSFLYKLGARPVIYSDSSDFEKLKDIGLDWRFVKYFPNIYDFSWLREWRITKEIELTPENSVVITLNKSEREILIDFDDIDFDGCIEDGNFHGYALGNFLQTFKHISIEEIDEYNNMSKSQLEQIISSQNLDEIETRNLGYF
;
A
#
# COMPACT_ATOMS: atom_id res chain seq x y z
N MET A 1 25.83 13.13 0.47
CA MET A 1 24.78 13.40 1.47
C MET A 1 25.46 13.63 2.82
N ASN A 2 25.05 14.61 3.63
CA ASN A 2 25.68 14.85 4.94
C ASN A 2 25.44 13.63 5.86
N ASN A 3 26.51 12.98 6.34
CA ASN A 3 26.40 11.78 7.19
C ASN A 3 25.54 12.00 8.44
N THR A 4 25.51 13.22 8.99
CA THR A 4 24.65 13.57 10.13
C THR A 4 23.17 13.55 9.74
N LEU A 5 22.82 14.05 8.55
CA LEU A 5 21.44 14.05 8.07
C LEU A 5 20.91 12.63 7.87
N VAL A 6 21.74 11.74 7.30
CA VAL A 6 21.37 10.32 7.10
C VAL A 6 21.09 9.65 8.44
N LYS A 7 21.97 9.86 9.43
CA LYS A 7 21.78 9.32 10.78
C LYS A 7 20.49 9.83 11.44
N ILE A 8 20.20 11.12 11.33
CA ILE A 8 18.95 11.72 11.87
C ILE A 8 17.72 11.10 11.21
N ILE A 9 17.72 10.95 9.88
CA ILE A 9 16.57 10.35 9.17
C ILE A 9 16.40 8.88 9.57
N GLN A 10 17.49 8.13 9.69
CA GLN A 10 17.46 6.72 10.09
C GLN A 10 16.93 6.55 11.52
N SER A 11 17.23 7.46 12.45
CA SER A 11 16.76 7.37 13.84
C SER A 11 15.31 7.83 14.06
N ARG A 12 14.65 8.38 13.05
CA ARG A 12 13.29 8.93 13.15
C ARG A 12 12.26 7.86 12.76
N GLU A 13 11.72 7.15 13.75
CA GLU A 13 10.67 6.14 13.56
C GLU A 13 9.32 6.74 13.12
N ASP A 14 9.11 8.03 13.38
CA ASP A 14 7.90 8.78 13.01
C ASP A 14 7.86 9.23 11.54
N ILE A 15 8.91 8.95 10.77
CA ILE A 15 9.02 9.26 9.33
C ILE A 15 9.08 7.96 8.54
N SER A 16 8.28 7.89 7.47
CA SER A 16 8.17 6.71 6.61
C SER A 16 8.98 6.85 5.32
N ASP A 17 9.52 5.74 4.83
CA ASP A 17 10.07 5.66 3.47
C ASP A 17 8.98 5.40 2.42
N TYR A 18 7.73 5.19 2.85
CA TYR A 18 6.57 4.96 2.01
C TYR A 18 5.54 6.07 2.12
N LEU A 19 4.78 6.24 1.04
CA LEU A 19 3.53 6.99 1.02
C LEU A 19 2.41 6.03 0.63
N PHE A 20 1.28 6.13 1.33
CA PHE A 20 0.18 5.18 1.21
C PHE A 20 -1.04 5.80 0.55
N HIS A 21 -1.57 5.12 -0.46
CA HIS A 21 -2.89 5.38 -1.00
C HIS A 21 -3.88 4.38 -0.39
N PHE A 22 -4.57 4.81 0.66
CA PHE A 22 -5.60 3.99 1.30
C PHE A 22 -6.94 4.14 0.59
N THR A 23 -7.63 3.01 0.43
CA THR A 23 -9.01 2.95 -0.01
C THR A 23 -9.95 3.29 1.16
N LYS A 24 -11.25 3.44 0.89
CA LYS A 24 -12.21 3.92 1.88
C LYS A 24 -13.61 3.34 1.65
N GLY A 25 -14.41 3.34 2.71
CA GLY A 25 -15.80 2.87 2.70
C GLY A 25 -15.93 1.35 2.75
N SER A 26 -17.16 0.86 2.71
CA SER A 26 -17.48 -0.56 2.87
C SER A 26 -16.92 -1.46 1.75
N ASN A 27 -16.72 -0.92 0.54
CA ASN A 27 -16.17 -1.65 -0.60
C ASN A 27 -14.65 -1.51 -0.75
N ALA A 28 -13.94 -1.13 0.32
CA ALA A 28 -12.52 -0.82 0.28
C ALA A 28 -11.64 -1.95 -0.28
N LEU A 29 -11.84 -3.19 0.17
CA LEU A 29 -11.12 -4.35 -0.35
C LEU A 29 -11.34 -4.54 -1.86
N LYS A 30 -12.59 -4.43 -2.32
CA LYS A 30 -12.92 -4.55 -3.75
C LYS A 30 -12.31 -3.44 -4.61
N ILE A 31 -12.19 -2.23 -4.06
CA ILE A 31 -11.48 -1.13 -4.72
C ILE A 31 -9.98 -1.45 -4.81
N LEU A 32 -9.40 -2.02 -3.75
CA LEU A 32 -8.00 -2.47 -3.76
C LEU A 32 -7.77 -3.57 -4.81
N GLU A 33 -8.63 -4.59 -4.89
CA GLU A 33 -8.59 -5.63 -5.93
C GLU A 33 -8.61 -5.02 -7.34
N THR A 34 -9.46 -3.99 -7.54
CA THR A 34 -9.52 -3.28 -8.83
C THR A 34 -8.20 -2.57 -9.13
N ILE A 35 -7.59 -1.89 -8.15
CA ILE A 35 -6.29 -1.22 -8.31
C ILE A 35 -5.18 -2.22 -8.64
N ILE A 36 -5.17 -3.39 -7.98
CA ILE A 36 -4.21 -4.47 -8.21
C ILE A 36 -4.36 -5.04 -9.62
N SER A 37 -5.60 -5.37 -10.02
CA SER A 37 -5.91 -5.93 -11.34
C SER A 37 -5.58 -4.94 -12.47
N ASP A 38 -5.95 -3.66 -12.30
CA ASP A 38 -5.63 -2.61 -13.26
C ASP A 38 -4.14 -2.25 -13.27
N ARG A 39 -3.37 -2.67 -12.25
CA ARG A 39 -1.97 -2.30 -11.97
C ARG A 39 -1.72 -0.79 -11.97
N LYS A 40 -2.69 0.01 -11.52
CA LYS A 40 -2.56 1.47 -11.49
C LYS A 40 -3.47 2.14 -10.47
N ILE A 41 -3.00 3.27 -9.96
CA ILE A 41 -3.79 4.18 -9.13
C ILE A 41 -4.26 5.34 -10.00
N LYS A 42 -5.57 5.58 -10.02
CA LYS A 42 -6.22 6.67 -10.77
C LYS A 42 -6.94 7.62 -9.82
N ASP A 43 -7.19 8.82 -10.30
CA ASP A 43 -8.08 9.76 -9.62
C ASP A 43 -9.55 9.39 -9.87
N MET A 44 -10.07 8.48 -9.06
CA MET A 44 -11.45 8.00 -9.16
C MET A 44 -12.51 9.08 -8.90
N LYS A 45 -12.13 10.21 -8.28
CA LYS A 45 -13.04 11.32 -7.97
C LYS A 45 -12.94 12.47 -8.95
N ASN A 46 -11.99 12.42 -9.89
CA ASN A 46 -11.73 13.47 -10.86
C ASN A 46 -11.46 14.84 -10.20
N ASN A 47 -10.70 14.84 -9.09
CA ASN A 47 -10.19 16.03 -8.43
C ASN A 47 -9.04 16.71 -9.18
N GLY A 48 -8.43 16.02 -10.15
CA GLY A 48 -7.17 16.40 -10.80
C GLY A 48 -5.91 15.93 -10.06
N TYR A 49 -6.05 15.12 -9.01
CA TYR A 49 -4.92 14.61 -8.22
C TYR A 49 -5.23 13.34 -7.42
N ILE A 50 -4.18 12.57 -7.14
CA ILE A 50 -4.18 11.40 -6.27
C ILE A 50 -3.52 11.77 -4.94
N CYS A 51 -4.16 11.39 -3.83
CA CYS A 51 -3.66 11.64 -2.48
C CYS A 51 -2.91 10.42 -1.93
N PHE A 52 -1.87 10.70 -1.16
CA PHE A 52 -1.15 9.73 -0.34
C PHE A 52 -0.94 10.29 1.07
N THR A 53 -0.84 9.40 2.06
CA THR A 53 -0.47 9.75 3.44
C THR A 53 0.92 9.23 3.75
N GLU A 54 1.76 10.06 4.39
CA GLU A 54 3.03 9.60 4.94
C GLU A 54 2.76 9.04 6.34
N ALA A 55 2.70 7.72 6.45
CA ALA A 55 2.52 7.02 7.72
C ALA A 55 3.65 6.01 7.90
N PRO A 56 4.39 6.04 9.03
CA PRO A 56 5.28 4.94 9.38
C PRO A 56 4.50 3.65 9.39
N VAL A 57 4.99 2.66 8.66
CA VAL A 57 4.26 1.39 8.47
C VAL A 57 4.02 0.71 9.83
N THR A 58 4.98 0.84 10.74
CA THR A 58 4.92 0.37 12.15
C THR A 58 3.79 1.00 12.96
N MET A 59 3.29 2.17 12.56
CA MET A 59 2.19 2.87 13.25
C MET A 59 0.83 2.64 12.58
N LEU A 60 0.76 1.89 11.48
CA LEU A 60 -0.50 1.68 10.76
C LEU A 60 -1.53 0.92 11.61
N ALA A 61 -1.11 -0.08 12.38
CA ALA A 61 -2.00 -0.83 13.26
C ALA A 61 -2.70 0.07 14.27
N ASP A 62 -1.95 0.90 15.00
CA ASP A 62 -2.51 1.87 15.95
C ASP A 62 -3.38 2.92 15.26
N MET A 63 -2.96 3.41 14.09
CA MET A 63 -3.74 4.36 13.30
C MET A 63 -5.12 3.79 12.93
N PHE A 64 -5.18 2.53 12.46
CA PHE A 64 -6.43 1.90 12.08
C PHE A 64 -7.26 1.46 13.29
N LYS A 65 -6.65 1.07 14.42
CA LYS A 65 -7.37 0.87 15.70
C LYS A 65 -8.15 2.13 16.09
N ILE A 66 -7.57 3.32 15.89
CA ILE A 66 -8.26 4.59 16.14
C ILE A 66 -9.39 4.80 15.13
N PHE A 67 -9.13 4.68 13.83
CA PHE A 67 -10.14 4.94 12.80
C PHE A 67 -11.34 4.01 12.88
N MET A 68 -11.13 2.72 13.16
CA MET A 68 -12.19 1.73 13.24
C MET A 68 -13.15 1.96 14.41
N ASN A 69 -12.81 2.81 15.38
CA ASN A 69 -13.72 3.23 16.46
C ASN A 69 -14.76 4.28 16.02
N TYR A 70 -14.70 4.75 14.78
CA TYR A 70 -15.66 5.73 14.24
C TYR A 70 -16.60 5.05 13.23
N ASP A 71 -17.89 5.40 13.25
CA ASP A 71 -18.92 4.83 12.36
C ASP A 71 -18.63 5.00 10.86
N ASN A 72 -17.82 6.01 10.50
CA ASN A 72 -17.39 6.27 9.14
C ASN A 72 -15.88 6.61 9.13
N PRO A 73 -15.01 5.60 9.18
CA PRO A 73 -13.57 5.82 9.24
C PRO A 73 -13.09 6.55 7.98
N MET A 74 -12.12 7.45 8.16
CA MET A 74 -11.54 8.22 7.05
C MET A 74 -10.89 7.31 5.99
N PHE A 75 -10.23 6.25 6.45
CA PHE A 75 -9.58 5.23 5.65
C PHE A 75 -9.98 3.85 6.13
N ALA A 76 -10.07 2.92 5.19
CA ALA A 76 -10.13 1.51 5.50
C ALA A 76 -8.71 0.92 5.50
N PRO A 77 -8.45 -0.19 6.22
CA PRO A 77 -7.13 -0.84 6.36
C PRO A 77 -6.68 -1.57 5.08
N TYR A 78 -6.88 -0.95 3.92
CA TYR A 78 -6.58 -1.51 2.61
C TYR A 78 -5.97 -0.42 1.72
N GLY A 79 -4.81 -0.67 1.12
CA GLY A 79 -4.15 0.33 0.29
C GLY A 79 -2.88 -0.13 -0.38
N ILE A 80 -2.25 0.80 -1.10
CA ILE A 80 -0.97 0.59 -1.77
C ILE A 80 0.06 1.55 -1.18
N GLY A 81 1.17 0.99 -0.68
CA GLY A 81 2.37 1.70 -0.29
C GLY A 81 3.35 1.80 -1.45
N LEU A 82 3.86 3.00 -1.71
CA LEU A 82 4.89 3.27 -2.72
C LEU A 82 6.06 3.98 -2.07
N LYS A 83 7.29 3.71 -2.54
CA LYS A 83 8.46 4.42 -2.04
C LYS A 83 8.32 5.92 -2.25
N LYS A 84 8.50 6.70 -1.17
CA LYS A 84 8.45 8.16 -1.18
C LYS A 84 9.44 8.76 -2.18
N SER A 85 10.63 8.17 -2.29
CA SER A 85 11.66 8.57 -3.26
C SER A 85 11.23 8.35 -4.72
N PHE A 86 10.47 7.28 -4.99
CA PHE A 86 9.90 7.00 -6.32
C PHE A 86 8.81 8.02 -6.68
N LEU A 87 7.84 8.23 -5.78
CA LEU A 87 6.77 9.21 -6.00
C LEU A 87 7.31 10.64 -6.14
N TYR A 88 8.33 11.02 -5.35
CA TYR A 88 8.99 12.32 -5.48
C TYR A 88 9.59 12.53 -6.87
N LYS A 89 10.27 11.52 -7.43
CA LYS A 89 10.82 11.56 -8.80
C LYS A 89 9.72 11.70 -9.85
N LEU A 90 8.55 11.12 -9.60
CA LEU A 90 7.38 11.27 -10.47
C LEU A 90 6.72 12.65 -10.39
N GLY A 91 7.08 13.48 -9.41
CA GLY A 91 6.51 14.82 -9.24
C GLY A 91 5.50 14.92 -8.11
N ALA A 92 5.30 13.86 -7.30
CA ALA A 92 4.50 13.96 -6.09
C ALA A 92 5.15 14.95 -5.11
N ARG A 93 4.33 15.75 -4.44
CA ARG A 93 4.80 16.75 -3.46
C ARG A 93 3.89 16.77 -2.22
N PRO A 94 4.43 17.17 -1.06
CA PRO A 94 3.61 17.50 0.09
C PRO A 94 2.59 18.59 -0.25
N VAL A 95 1.42 18.47 0.36
CA VAL A 95 0.40 19.53 0.34
C VAL A 95 0.89 20.78 1.09
N ILE A 96 0.20 21.89 0.87
CA ILE A 96 0.38 23.16 1.53
C ILE A 96 -0.86 23.38 2.38
N TYR A 97 -0.69 23.23 3.69
CA TYR A 97 -1.70 23.54 4.69
C TYR A 97 -1.73 25.05 4.90
N SER A 98 -2.80 25.71 4.48
CA SER A 98 -2.95 27.15 4.67
C SER A 98 -4.40 27.60 4.78
N ASP A 99 -4.62 28.87 5.08
CA ASP A 99 -5.95 29.47 5.08
C ASP A 99 -6.48 29.70 3.66
N SER A 100 -7.79 29.92 3.53
CA SER A 100 -8.47 30.05 2.24
C SER A 100 -7.95 31.20 1.36
N SER A 101 -7.28 32.21 1.92
CA SER A 101 -6.75 33.33 1.13
C SER A 101 -5.55 32.94 0.26
N ASP A 102 -4.86 31.85 0.58
CA ASP A 102 -3.73 31.36 -0.21
C ASP A 102 -4.15 30.48 -1.39
N PHE A 103 -5.40 30.01 -1.41
CA PHE A 103 -5.89 29.16 -2.50
C PHE A 103 -5.77 29.87 -3.86
N GLU A 104 -6.25 31.11 -3.97
CA GLU A 104 -6.19 31.86 -5.24
C GLU A 104 -4.73 32.12 -5.66
N LYS A 105 -3.83 32.42 -4.72
CA LYS A 105 -2.40 32.60 -5.01
C LYS A 105 -1.75 31.33 -5.55
N LEU A 106 -2.11 30.16 -5.01
CA LEU A 106 -1.62 28.87 -5.49
C LEU A 106 -2.20 28.53 -6.85
N LYS A 107 -3.48 28.86 -7.08
CA LYS A 107 -4.17 28.67 -8.35
C LYS A 107 -3.53 29.50 -9.47
N ASP A 108 -3.16 30.76 -9.19
CA ASP A 108 -2.49 31.65 -10.15
C ASP A 108 -1.18 31.07 -10.70
N ILE A 109 -0.51 30.22 -9.91
CA ILE A 109 0.74 29.53 -10.29
C ILE A 109 0.56 28.04 -10.59
N GLY A 110 -0.69 27.55 -10.68
CA GLY A 110 -1.00 26.16 -11.02
C GLY A 110 -0.61 25.12 -9.96
N LEU A 111 -0.58 25.52 -8.68
CA LEU A 111 -0.24 24.66 -7.53
C LEU A 111 -1.42 24.46 -6.57
N ASP A 112 -2.64 24.83 -6.96
CA ASP A 112 -3.88 24.65 -6.19
C ASP A 112 -4.16 23.19 -5.86
N TRP A 113 -3.72 22.24 -6.70
CA TRP A 113 -3.77 20.80 -6.38
C TRP A 113 -3.03 20.45 -5.09
N ARG A 114 -2.09 21.27 -4.62
CA ARG A 114 -1.40 21.10 -3.32
C ARG A 114 -2.14 21.74 -2.16
N PHE A 115 -3.18 22.53 -2.37
CA PHE A 115 -3.84 23.25 -1.29
C PHE A 115 -4.67 22.31 -0.41
N VAL A 116 -4.50 22.47 0.91
CA VAL A 116 -5.39 21.91 1.93
C VAL A 116 -5.73 23.03 2.90
N LYS A 117 -7.02 23.28 3.11
CA LYS A 117 -7.47 24.23 4.11
C LYS A 117 -6.93 23.80 5.47
N TYR A 118 -6.44 24.75 6.25
CA TYR A 118 -5.93 24.51 7.59
C TYR A 118 -6.48 25.55 8.56
N PHE A 119 -7.07 25.08 9.64
CA PHE A 119 -7.48 25.90 10.76
C PHE A 119 -7.20 25.14 12.06
N PRO A 120 -6.20 25.53 12.86
CA PRO A 120 -5.81 24.80 14.06
C PRO A 120 -7.01 24.49 14.96
N ASN A 121 -7.05 23.26 15.49
CA ASN A 121 -8.09 22.77 16.40
C ASN A 121 -9.54 22.70 15.84
N ILE A 122 -9.78 23.05 14.58
CA ILE A 122 -11.11 22.93 13.94
C ILE A 122 -11.04 22.08 12.67
N TYR A 123 -10.06 22.37 11.81
CA TYR A 123 -9.87 21.69 10.54
C TYR A 123 -8.37 21.45 10.34
N ASP A 124 -7.89 20.38 10.98
CA ASP A 124 -6.47 20.01 11.02
C ASP A 124 -6.28 18.57 10.55
N PHE A 125 -5.79 18.43 9.32
CA PHE A 125 -5.35 17.17 8.72
C PHE A 125 -3.83 17.11 8.53
N SER A 126 -3.07 17.98 9.22
CA SER A 126 -1.61 18.04 9.09
C SER A 126 -0.92 16.76 9.55
N TRP A 127 -1.53 16.05 10.50
CA TRP A 127 -1.06 14.77 11.00
C TRP A 127 -1.09 13.65 9.95
N LEU A 128 -1.89 13.79 8.87
CA LEU A 128 -1.85 12.88 7.71
C LEU A 128 -0.59 13.06 6.86
N ARG A 129 0.13 14.18 7.01
CA ARG A 129 1.32 14.50 6.21
C ARG A 129 1.05 14.21 4.73
N GLU A 130 0.00 14.82 4.18
CA GLU A 130 -0.54 14.44 2.87
C GLU A 130 0.43 14.81 1.74
N TRP A 131 0.55 13.91 0.78
CA TRP A 131 1.23 14.13 -0.50
C TRP A 131 0.22 13.99 -1.64
N ARG A 132 0.43 14.74 -2.71
CA ARG A 132 -0.40 14.65 -3.91
C ARG A 132 0.43 14.52 -5.17
N ILE A 133 -0.19 14.00 -6.23
CA ILE A 133 0.35 13.98 -7.58
C ILE A 133 -0.79 14.12 -8.59
N THR A 134 -0.55 14.77 -9.73
CA THR A 134 -1.57 15.09 -10.76
C THR A 134 -1.64 14.10 -11.92
N LYS A 135 -1.00 12.93 -11.79
CA LYS A 135 -0.96 11.89 -12.82
C LYS A 135 -1.22 10.53 -12.23
N GLU A 136 -1.73 9.62 -13.06
CA GLU A 136 -1.90 8.22 -12.71
C GLU A 136 -0.55 7.57 -12.40
N ILE A 137 -0.57 6.56 -11.53
CA ILE A 137 0.62 5.84 -11.10
C ILE A 137 0.49 4.39 -11.53
N GLU A 138 1.40 3.95 -12.40
CA GLU A 138 1.58 2.54 -12.74
C GLU A 138 2.25 1.79 -11.57
N LEU A 139 1.69 0.63 -11.24
CA LEU A 139 2.15 -0.24 -10.17
C LEU A 139 2.95 -1.39 -10.75
N THR A 140 4.13 -1.61 -10.17
CA THR A 140 4.97 -2.76 -10.48
C THR A 140 5.30 -3.49 -9.18
N PRO A 141 5.61 -4.81 -9.25
CA PRO A 141 5.94 -5.58 -8.06
C PRO A 141 7.14 -5.00 -7.28
N GLU A 142 8.07 -4.33 -7.97
CA GLU A 142 9.29 -3.76 -7.39
C GLU A 142 9.04 -2.43 -6.67
N ASN A 143 8.01 -1.67 -7.08
CA ASN A 143 7.76 -0.32 -6.58
C ASN A 143 6.62 -0.24 -5.55
N SER A 144 5.83 -1.32 -5.42
CA SER A 144 4.56 -1.36 -4.69
C SER A 144 4.55 -2.39 -3.58
N VAL A 145 3.88 -2.05 -2.49
CA VAL A 145 3.56 -2.94 -1.38
C VAL A 145 2.07 -2.83 -1.11
N VAL A 146 1.36 -3.95 -1.09
CA VAL A 146 -0.06 -4.03 -0.81
C VAL A 146 -0.28 -4.16 0.69
N ILE A 147 -1.22 -3.36 1.22
CA ILE A 147 -1.66 -3.41 2.60
C ILE A 147 -3.07 -4.00 2.65
N THR A 148 -3.25 -5.03 3.47
CA THR A 148 -4.55 -5.65 3.76
C THR A 148 -4.83 -5.63 5.26
N LEU A 149 -6.05 -5.98 5.68
CA LEU A 149 -6.38 -6.05 7.09
C LEU A 149 -5.83 -7.33 7.71
N ASN A 150 -6.13 -8.46 7.07
CA ASN A 150 -5.85 -9.81 7.56
C ASN A 150 -4.80 -10.50 6.69
N LYS A 151 -4.05 -11.44 7.27
CA LYS A 151 -3.07 -12.28 6.56
C LYS A 151 -3.70 -13.11 5.44
N SER A 152 -4.89 -13.64 5.68
CA SER A 152 -5.62 -14.49 4.73
C SER A 152 -5.97 -13.75 3.43
N GLU A 153 -6.01 -12.42 3.45
CA GLU A 153 -6.30 -11.60 2.27
C GLU A 153 -5.11 -11.52 1.31
N ARG A 154 -3.94 -12.10 1.64
CA ARG A 154 -2.82 -12.28 0.72
C ARG A 154 -3.23 -13.01 -0.57
N GLU A 155 -4.25 -13.85 -0.52
CA GLU A 155 -4.78 -14.60 -1.67
C GLU A 155 -5.20 -13.71 -2.84
N ILE A 156 -5.57 -12.44 -2.61
CA ILE A 156 -5.91 -11.51 -3.71
C ILE A 156 -4.71 -11.15 -4.60
N LEU A 157 -3.50 -11.52 -4.18
CA LEU A 157 -2.23 -11.24 -4.86
C LEU A 157 -1.66 -12.47 -5.54
N ILE A 158 -2.34 -13.60 -5.46
CA ILE A 158 -1.88 -14.88 -5.96
C ILE A 158 -2.55 -15.11 -7.32
N ASP A 159 -1.75 -15.05 -8.38
CA ASP A 159 -2.19 -15.36 -9.73
C ASP A 159 -1.85 -16.81 -10.07
N PHE A 160 -2.77 -17.48 -10.78
CA PHE A 160 -2.50 -18.79 -11.36
C PHE A 160 -1.49 -18.65 -12.50
N ASP A 161 -0.43 -19.44 -12.46
CA ASP A 161 0.61 -19.47 -13.48
C ASP A 161 0.39 -20.65 -14.43
N ASP A 162 0.57 -21.88 -13.92
CA ASP A 162 0.36 -23.10 -14.70
C ASP A 162 -0.11 -24.29 -13.84
N ILE A 163 -0.25 -25.44 -14.49
CA ILE A 163 -0.70 -26.70 -13.89
C ILE A 163 0.21 -27.84 -14.34
N ASP A 164 0.77 -28.54 -13.36
CA ASP A 164 1.53 -29.76 -13.53
C ASP A 164 0.66 -30.99 -13.23
N PHE A 165 0.97 -32.10 -13.89
CA PHE A 165 0.33 -33.39 -13.65
C PHE A 165 1.40 -34.42 -13.32
N ASP A 166 1.18 -35.15 -12.23
CA ASP A 166 2.06 -36.24 -11.82
C ASP A 166 1.22 -37.43 -11.34
N GLY A 167 1.79 -38.63 -11.39
CA GLY A 167 1.05 -39.84 -11.05
C GLY A 167 1.84 -41.13 -11.27
N CYS A 168 1.27 -42.22 -10.76
CA CYS A 168 1.81 -43.56 -10.88
C CYS A 168 0.75 -44.54 -11.42
N ILE A 169 1.22 -45.71 -11.88
CA ILE A 169 0.34 -46.82 -12.25
C ILE A 169 0.31 -47.81 -11.09
N GLU A 170 -0.86 -48.03 -10.51
CA GLU A 170 -1.12 -49.01 -9.45
C GLU A 170 -2.37 -49.84 -9.82
N ASP A 171 -2.32 -51.16 -9.57
CA ASP A 171 -3.42 -52.09 -9.87
C ASP A 171 -3.96 -52.05 -11.33
N GLY A 172 -3.10 -51.68 -12.29
CA GLY A 172 -3.47 -51.54 -13.69
C GLY A 172 -4.28 -50.29 -14.02
N ASN A 173 -4.49 -49.41 -13.05
CA ASN A 173 -5.10 -48.09 -13.22
C ASN A 173 -4.05 -46.99 -13.04
N PHE A 174 -4.25 -45.86 -13.71
CA PHE A 174 -3.45 -44.66 -13.46
C PHE A 174 -4.04 -43.90 -12.27
N HIS A 175 -3.18 -43.52 -11.33
CA HIS A 175 -3.51 -42.70 -10.17
C HIS A 175 -2.69 -41.42 -10.26
N GLY A 176 -3.35 -40.32 -10.61
CA GLY A 176 -2.73 -39.03 -10.82
C GLY A 176 -3.20 -37.96 -9.85
N TYR A 177 -2.48 -36.86 -9.84
CA TYR A 177 -2.88 -35.63 -9.19
C TYR A 177 -2.45 -34.43 -10.02
N ALA A 178 -3.21 -33.34 -9.87
CA ALA A 178 -2.90 -32.07 -10.51
C ALA A 178 -2.31 -31.11 -9.46
N LEU A 179 -1.22 -30.45 -9.81
CA LEU A 179 -0.56 -29.42 -9.02
C LEU A 179 -0.73 -28.08 -9.74
N GLY A 180 -1.37 -27.11 -9.10
CA GLY A 180 -1.43 -25.74 -9.60
C GLY A 180 -0.25 -24.96 -9.07
N ASN A 181 0.44 -24.25 -9.94
CA ASN A 181 1.51 -23.34 -9.57
C ASN A 181 0.97 -21.90 -9.59
N PHE A 182 1.29 -21.16 -8.54
CA PHE A 182 0.79 -19.83 -8.33
C PHE A 182 1.92 -18.85 -8.03
N LEU A 183 1.78 -17.62 -8.52
CA LEU A 183 2.78 -16.56 -8.39
C LEU A 183 2.23 -15.40 -7.57
N GLN A 184 3.06 -14.89 -6.66
CA GLN A 184 2.75 -13.67 -5.93
C GLN A 184 3.05 -12.43 -6.79
N THR A 185 2.02 -11.64 -7.05
CA THR A 185 2.09 -10.49 -7.95
C THR A 185 2.70 -9.22 -7.34
N PHE A 186 2.58 -9.04 -6.02
CA PHE A 186 3.06 -7.84 -5.32
C PHE A 186 3.57 -8.19 -3.93
N LYS A 187 4.49 -7.38 -3.40
CA LYS A 187 4.86 -7.43 -1.98
C LYS A 187 3.65 -7.10 -1.12
N HIS A 188 3.56 -7.68 0.06
CA HIS A 188 2.37 -7.64 0.90
C HIS A 188 2.72 -7.49 2.38
N ILE A 189 1.90 -6.77 3.14
CA ILE A 189 1.89 -6.88 4.59
C ILE A 189 0.51 -6.53 5.12
N SER A 190 -0.01 -7.33 6.04
CA SER A 190 -1.30 -7.08 6.69
C SER A 190 -1.17 -6.21 7.94
N ILE A 191 -2.25 -5.52 8.30
CA ILE A 191 -2.35 -4.79 9.58
C ILE A 191 -2.25 -5.77 10.76
N GLU A 192 -2.81 -6.98 10.63
CA GLU A 192 -2.65 -8.08 11.58
C GLU A 192 -1.18 -8.41 11.85
N GLU A 193 -0.37 -8.58 10.79
CA GLU A 193 1.08 -8.84 10.94
C GLU A 193 1.81 -7.68 11.61
N ILE A 194 1.50 -6.44 11.21
CA ILE A 194 2.12 -5.25 11.82
C ILE A 194 1.83 -5.21 13.32
N ASP A 195 0.62 -5.58 13.74
CA ASP A 195 0.26 -5.61 15.16
C ASP A 195 0.98 -6.73 15.92
N GLU A 196 1.15 -7.91 15.30
CA GLU A 196 1.94 -9.01 15.89
C GLU A 196 3.42 -8.65 16.03
N TYR A 197 3.96 -7.88 15.09
CA TYR A 197 5.34 -7.37 15.09
C TYR A 197 5.55 -6.21 16.07
N ASN A 198 4.70 -6.08 17.09
CA ASN A 198 4.72 -5.01 18.08
C ASN A 198 6.16 -4.62 18.52
N ASN A 199 6.49 -3.33 18.45
CA ASN A 199 7.80 -2.73 18.74
C ASN A 199 8.92 -2.99 17.72
N MET A 200 8.61 -3.50 16.53
CA MET A 200 9.58 -3.59 15.44
C MET A 200 9.97 -2.20 14.92
N SER A 201 11.25 -1.98 14.66
CA SER A 201 11.73 -0.74 14.01
C SER A 201 11.34 -0.70 12.54
N LYS A 202 11.24 0.50 11.95
CA LYS A 202 10.98 0.66 10.52
C LYS A 202 11.99 -0.08 9.64
N SER A 203 13.24 -0.21 10.08
CA SER A 203 14.29 -0.90 9.33
C SER A 203 14.08 -2.41 9.29
N GLN A 204 13.60 -3.01 10.38
CA GLN A 204 13.30 -4.45 10.42
C GLN A 204 12.08 -4.76 9.55
N LEU A 205 11.06 -3.90 9.59
CA LEU A 205 9.88 -4.07 8.76
C LEU A 205 10.20 -3.89 7.27
N GLU A 206 11.07 -2.94 6.94
CA GLU A 206 11.59 -2.76 5.58
C GLU A 206 12.33 -4.02 5.09
N GLN A 207 13.06 -4.70 5.97
CA GLN A 207 13.71 -5.97 5.64
C GLN A 207 12.69 -7.05 5.34
N ILE A 208 11.62 -7.19 6.15
CA ILE A 208 10.54 -8.16 5.93
C ILE A 208 9.87 -7.94 4.57
N ILE A 209 9.52 -6.70 4.26
CA ILE A 209 8.91 -6.34 2.97
C ILE A 209 9.89 -6.60 1.82
N SER A 210 11.17 -6.27 2.01
CA SER A 210 12.19 -6.43 0.97
C SER A 210 12.59 -7.87 0.71
N SER A 211 12.49 -8.75 1.71
CA SER A 211 12.86 -10.16 1.61
C SER A 211 11.79 -11.04 0.95
N GLN A 212 10.57 -10.52 0.75
CA GLN A 212 9.53 -11.26 0.04
C GLN A 212 9.95 -11.52 -1.40
N ASN A 213 10.03 -12.80 -1.75
CA ASN A 213 10.37 -13.25 -3.08
C ASN A 213 9.12 -13.31 -3.95
N LEU A 214 9.12 -12.55 -5.04
CA LEU A 214 8.01 -12.50 -5.99
C LEU A 214 8.12 -13.58 -7.07
N ASP A 215 9.29 -14.20 -7.21
CA ASP A 215 9.54 -15.31 -8.12
C ASP A 215 9.30 -16.68 -7.44
N GLU A 216 8.83 -16.70 -6.19
CA GLU A 216 8.52 -17.93 -5.48
C GLU A 216 7.19 -18.51 -5.99
N ILE A 217 7.27 -19.69 -6.59
CA ILE A 217 6.11 -20.46 -7.04
C ILE A 217 5.54 -21.22 -5.84
N GLU A 218 4.29 -20.94 -5.52
CA GLU A 218 3.52 -21.72 -4.57
C GLU A 218 2.78 -22.84 -5.30
N THR A 219 3.10 -24.10 -4.98
CA THR A 219 2.45 -25.26 -5.59
C THR A 219 1.36 -25.80 -4.67
N ARG A 220 0.13 -25.94 -5.20
CA ARG A 220 -1.05 -26.45 -4.46
C ARG A 220 -1.64 -27.66 -5.17
N ASN A 221 -2.00 -28.70 -4.43
CA ASN A 221 -2.73 -29.84 -4.99
C ASN A 221 -4.18 -29.43 -5.34
N LEU A 222 -4.57 -29.62 -6.59
CA LEU A 222 -5.88 -29.25 -7.14
C LEU A 222 -6.87 -30.42 -7.19
N GLY A 223 -6.42 -31.64 -6.91
CA GLY A 223 -7.23 -32.84 -6.91
C GLY A 223 -6.49 -34.08 -7.41
N TYR A 224 -7.07 -35.23 -7.10
CA TYR A 224 -6.62 -36.55 -7.52
C TYR A 224 -7.57 -37.09 -8.59
N PHE A 225 -7.07 -37.88 -9.54
CA PHE A 225 -7.84 -38.49 -10.62
C PHE A 225 -7.30 -39.86 -11.04
#